data_AF-A0A3B8V4R8-F1
#
_entry.id   AF-A0A3B8V4R8-F1
#
_cell.length_a   1.000
_cell.length_b   1.000
_cell.length_c   1.000
_cell.angle_alpha   90.00
_cell.angle_beta   90.00
_cell.angle_gamma   90.00
#
_symmetry.space_group_name_H-M   'P 1'
#
loop_
_entity.id
_entity.type
_entity.pdbx_description
1 polymer ?
#
loop_
_entity_poly.entity_id
_entity_poly.type
_entity_poly.pdbx_seq_one_letter_code
_entity_poly.pdbx_strand_id
1 'polypeptide(L)'
;ADGKITYTAIDGTQKSVEWQGYITTPEGFKEAAEWAVENYYGTNKGQITTALQLGQFNNQGNVSLTWLSQFFAIPFETESGKYVFQFEQDAYADMMYYLNDLYTTKVNGNPLISTANFSQTYDGVGSVIAGGSAFATLVTPQDYQMHFATAKDGGYKYISMYITNSEGDAPVLADIRGYGYLMNMITTNCKRPDLVIKLFDYLTSDEGQRLVAFGVEGSSWQWADDAKTTIAYTDTFLQAKGDKSQSTASYGLLTMDLLINYQYYDTMQPKTNNGKTENEIFRTDMKRPLSIYAYDYNATHFVVDATDGRFQTYNTALTKINATIGQQIPKILQAANKAEAERLYKQTLEIIGKSAYKLDLVKTMNSEAYAKTKQKLGVSVAWPAWQEGYVSPLDRTKPNGDTSLYRGY
;
A
#
# COMPACT_ATOMS: atom_id res chain seq x y z
N ALA A 1 25.80 8.05 -27.50
CA ALA A 1 25.70 7.28 -26.25
C ALA A 1 24.59 6.26 -26.45
N ASP A 2 24.78 5.04 -25.98
CA ASP A 2 23.90 3.87 -26.13
C ASP A 2 22.58 3.95 -25.35
N GLY A 3 22.21 5.13 -24.82
CA GLY A 3 20.98 5.34 -24.06
C GLY A 3 21.05 4.82 -22.62
N LYS A 4 22.21 4.36 -22.15
CA LYS A 4 22.35 3.72 -20.84
C LYS A 4 23.12 4.58 -19.84
N ILE A 5 22.79 4.38 -18.57
CA ILE A 5 23.56 4.85 -17.43
C ILE A 5 24.28 3.64 -16.83
N THR A 6 25.58 3.79 -16.56
CA THR A 6 26.38 2.82 -15.80
C THR A 6 26.57 3.38 -14.40
N TYR A 7 26.35 2.57 -13.38
CA TYR A 7 26.43 2.97 -11.98
C TYR A 7 26.99 1.84 -11.11
N THR A 8 27.49 2.22 -9.93
CA THR A 8 27.95 1.27 -8.92
C THR A 8 26.78 0.94 -8.00
N ALA A 9 26.33 -0.31 -7.99
CA ALA A 9 25.28 -0.75 -7.09
C ALA A 9 25.75 -0.82 -5.62
N ILE A 10 24.82 -0.91 -4.68
CA ILE A 10 25.10 -0.99 -3.22
C ILE A 10 26.05 -2.14 -2.86
N ASP A 11 26.05 -3.23 -3.63
CA ASP A 11 26.95 -4.38 -3.47
C ASP A 11 28.36 -4.16 -4.07
N GLY A 12 28.61 -2.99 -4.67
CA GLY A 12 29.86 -2.63 -5.32
C GLY A 12 29.97 -3.07 -6.78
N THR A 13 28.98 -3.78 -7.31
CA THR A 13 29.00 -4.24 -8.71
C THR A 13 28.70 -3.10 -9.68
N GLN A 14 29.30 -3.14 -10.88
CA GLN A 14 28.92 -2.22 -11.95
C GLN A 14 27.68 -2.75 -12.65
N LYS A 15 26.60 -1.97 -12.65
CA LYS A 15 25.35 -2.27 -13.34
C LYS A 15 25.05 -1.20 -14.39
N SER A 16 24.18 -1.53 -15.34
CA SER A 16 23.78 -0.61 -16.39
C SER A 16 22.30 -0.78 -16.74
N VAL A 17 21.59 0.34 -16.90
CA VAL A 17 20.17 0.40 -17.24
C VAL A 17 19.91 1.52 -18.25
N GLU A 18 18.80 1.44 -18.99
CA GLU A 18 18.31 2.56 -19.79
C GLU A 18 18.15 3.80 -18.92
N TRP A 19 18.57 4.97 -19.42
CA TRP A 19 18.67 6.20 -18.61
C TRP A 19 17.33 6.60 -17.98
N GLN A 20 16.21 6.38 -18.67
CA GLN A 20 14.85 6.66 -18.17
C GLN A 20 14.52 5.84 -16.92
N GLY A 21 15.08 4.64 -16.83
CA GLY A 21 14.82 3.69 -15.77
C GLY A 21 15.77 3.78 -14.60
N TYR A 22 16.81 4.61 -14.69
CA TYR A 22 17.80 4.72 -13.62
C TYR A 22 17.16 5.13 -12.29
N ILE A 23 16.20 6.06 -12.30
CA ILE A 23 15.46 6.48 -11.10
C ILE A 23 14.70 5.33 -10.39
N THR A 24 14.44 4.22 -11.09
CA THR A 24 13.77 3.04 -10.53
C THR A 24 14.72 2.07 -9.82
N THR A 25 16.04 2.33 -9.84
CA THR A 25 17.01 1.58 -9.04
C THR A 25 17.18 2.25 -7.66
N PRO A 26 17.62 1.52 -6.62
CA PRO A 26 17.97 2.13 -5.33
C PRO A 26 18.93 3.31 -5.46
N GLU A 27 19.95 3.19 -6.31
CA GLU A 27 20.99 4.19 -6.52
C GLU A 27 20.46 5.41 -7.28
N GLY A 28 19.70 5.21 -8.36
CA GLY A 28 19.16 6.33 -9.13
C GLY A 28 18.05 7.07 -8.39
N PHE A 29 17.24 6.38 -7.57
CA PHE A 29 16.32 7.06 -6.66
C PHE A 29 17.07 7.92 -5.66
N LYS A 30 18.14 7.37 -5.04
CA LYS A 30 18.97 8.11 -4.08
C LYS A 30 19.59 9.35 -4.73
N GLU A 31 20.15 9.23 -5.92
CA GLU A 31 20.74 10.35 -6.66
C GLU A 31 19.68 11.42 -6.99
N ALA A 32 18.48 11.02 -7.41
CA ALA A 32 17.37 11.94 -7.65
C ALA A 32 16.90 12.63 -6.35
N ALA A 33 16.87 11.90 -5.23
CA ALA A 33 16.55 12.41 -3.91
C ALA A 33 17.59 13.43 -3.42
N GLU A 34 18.89 13.16 -3.61
CA GLU A 34 19.97 14.11 -3.32
C GLU A 34 19.80 15.40 -4.12
N TRP A 35 19.58 15.26 -5.44
CA TRP A 35 19.34 16.40 -6.32
C TRP A 35 18.12 17.22 -5.89
N ALA A 36 17.01 16.55 -5.52
CA ALA A 36 15.80 17.23 -5.08
C ALA A 36 16.03 18.02 -3.78
N VAL A 37 16.74 17.44 -2.80
CA VAL A 37 17.07 18.14 -1.55
C VAL A 37 18.02 19.30 -1.81
N GLU A 38 19.06 19.14 -2.63
CA GLU A 38 20.00 20.20 -2.97
C GLU A 38 19.30 21.42 -3.58
N ASN A 39 18.34 21.18 -4.48
CA ASN A 39 17.74 22.23 -5.29
C ASN A 39 16.45 22.84 -4.72
N TYR A 40 15.74 22.12 -3.84
CA TYR A 40 14.43 22.53 -3.36
C TYR A 40 14.28 22.52 -1.83
N TYR A 41 15.26 22.07 -1.05
CA TYR A 41 15.13 22.12 0.39
C TYR A 41 15.14 23.58 0.90
N GLY A 42 14.08 23.98 1.60
CA GLY A 42 13.95 25.32 2.19
C GLY A 42 13.91 26.47 1.16
N THR A 43 13.55 26.19 -0.09
CA THR A 43 13.49 27.22 -1.15
C THR A 43 12.08 27.76 -1.38
N ASN A 44 11.96 28.86 -2.13
CA ASN A 44 10.67 29.39 -2.59
C ASN A 44 10.14 28.69 -3.86
N LYS A 45 10.89 27.72 -4.42
CA LYS A 45 10.54 26.98 -5.64
C LYS A 45 9.95 25.60 -5.36
N GLY A 46 9.82 25.26 -4.09
CA GLY A 46 9.37 24.00 -3.52
C GLY A 46 9.90 23.95 -2.08
N GLN A 47 9.10 23.48 -1.13
CA GLN A 47 9.50 23.41 0.28
C GLN A 47 9.75 21.96 0.68
N ILE A 48 10.69 21.30 0.00
CA ILE A 48 11.04 19.92 0.36
C ILE A 48 11.65 19.94 1.76
N THR A 49 11.08 19.14 2.66
CA THR A 49 11.59 18.91 4.02
C THR A 49 12.06 17.47 4.22
N THR A 50 11.70 16.57 3.31
CA THR A 50 12.16 15.17 3.25
C THR A 50 12.15 14.71 1.79
N ALA A 51 13.15 13.96 1.36
CA ALA A 51 13.15 13.37 0.03
C ALA A 51 12.16 12.20 -0.04
N LEU A 52 12.19 11.30 0.94
CA LEU A 52 11.22 10.21 1.05
C LEU A 52 10.39 10.39 2.33
N GLN A 53 9.08 10.53 2.17
CA GLN A 53 8.12 10.55 3.28
C GLN A 53 7.59 9.14 3.51
N LEU A 54 7.80 8.63 4.72
CA LEU A 54 7.25 7.36 5.20
C LEU A 54 5.89 7.58 5.91
N GLY A 55 5.15 6.50 6.15
CA GLY A 55 3.96 6.54 6.99
C GLY A 55 4.31 6.79 8.45
N GLN A 56 3.28 6.97 9.29
CA GLN A 56 3.47 7.07 10.74
C GLN A 56 4.09 5.78 11.30
N PHE A 57 5.11 5.91 12.15
CA PHE A 57 5.58 4.81 12.98
C PHE A 57 4.65 4.60 14.16
N ASN A 58 4.33 3.33 14.45
CA ASN A 58 3.53 2.93 15.60
C ASN A 58 4.15 1.71 16.30
N ASN A 59 3.49 1.22 17.35
CA ASN A 59 4.01 0.09 18.13
C ASN A 59 4.16 -1.22 17.34
N GLN A 60 3.54 -1.34 16.17
CA GLN A 60 3.62 -2.50 15.28
C GLN A 60 4.57 -2.28 14.09
N GLY A 61 5.23 -1.13 14.00
CA GLY A 61 6.17 -0.79 12.93
C GLY A 61 5.66 0.34 12.04
N ASN A 62 5.78 0.16 10.72
CA ASN A 62 5.50 1.19 9.74
C ASN A 62 4.99 0.57 8.43
N VAL A 63 3.86 1.05 7.92
CA VAL A 63 3.20 0.51 6.72
C VAL A 63 4.08 0.63 5.47
N SER A 64 4.94 1.65 5.40
CA SER A 64 5.86 1.86 4.27
C SER A 64 6.78 0.66 4.06
N LEU A 65 7.18 -0.03 5.14
CA LEU A 65 8.05 -1.21 5.01
C LEU A 65 7.30 -2.40 4.40
N THR A 66 5.97 -2.48 4.59
CA THR A 66 5.13 -3.47 3.89
C THR A 66 5.12 -3.17 2.39
N TRP A 67 4.90 -1.91 2.00
CA TRP A 67 4.88 -1.51 0.59
C TRP A 67 6.26 -1.63 -0.08
N LEU A 68 7.33 -1.20 0.58
CA LEU A 68 8.66 -1.31 0.01
C LEU A 68 9.09 -2.76 -0.19
N SER A 69 8.69 -3.68 0.70
CA SER A 69 9.01 -5.10 0.53
C SER A 69 8.39 -5.69 -0.75
N GLN A 70 7.22 -5.18 -1.14
CA GLN A 70 6.53 -5.56 -2.39
C GLN A 70 7.20 -4.93 -3.62
N PHE A 71 7.60 -3.66 -3.54
CA PHE A 71 8.41 -3.02 -4.58
C PHE A 71 9.77 -3.71 -4.78
N PHE A 72 10.39 -4.18 -3.70
CA PHE A 72 11.65 -4.92 -3.71
C PHE A 72 11.48 -6.42 -4.04
N ALA A 73 10.25 -6.84 -4.38
CA ALA A 73 9.94 -8.23 -4.75
C ALA A 73 10.38 -9.26 -3.70
N ILE A 74 10.30 -8.93 -2.41
CA ILE A 74 10.67 -9.83 -1.32
C ILE A 74 9.59 -10.91 -1.20
N PRO A 75 9.90 -12.19 -1.43
CA PRO A 75 8.90 -13.25 -1.47
C PRO A 75 8.34 -13.56 -0.08
N PHE A 76 7.06 -13.97 0.00
CA PHE A 76 6.43 -14.44 1.25
C PHE A 76 6.45 -15.98 1.40
N GLU A 77 7.02 -16.67 0.42
CA GLU A 77 7.25 -18.11 0.47
C GLU A 77 8.61 -18.46 -0.15
N THR A 78 8.96 -19.74 -0.18
CA THR A 78 10.10 -20.30 -0.95
C THR A 78 9.61 -20.79 -2.32
N GLU A 79 10.53 -21.04 -3.26
CA GLU A 79 10.18 -21.64 -4.57
C GLU A 79 9.43 -22.97 -4.45
N SER A 80 9.66 -23.72 -3.35
CA SER A 80 8.92 -24.94 -3.03
C SER A 80 7.52 -24.71 -2.46
N GLY A 81 7.10 -23.45 -2.33
CA GLY A 81 5.80 -23.06 -1.78
C GLY A 81 5.72 -23.09 -0.25
N LYS A 82 6.82 -23.00 0.49
CA LYS A 82 6.75 -22.95 1.97
C LYS A 82 6.73 -21.50 2.44
N TYR A 83 5.82 -21.15 3.35
CA TYR A 83 5.75 -19.82 3.96
C TYR A 83 7.10 -19.38 4.52
N VAL A 84 7.44 -18.10 4.35
CA VAL A 84 8.65 -17.50 4.91
C VAL A 84 8.28 -16.31 5.79
N PHE A 85 8.88 -16.27 6.97
CA PHE A 85 8.83 -15.10 7.83
C PHE A 85 9.80 -14.04 7.28
N GLN A 86 9.28 -13.05 6.56
CA GLN A 86 10.10 -12.12 5.76
C GLN A 86 11.15 -11.35 6.56
N PHE A 87 10.90 -11.06 7.83
CA PHE A 87 11.87 -10.35 8.67
C PHE A 87 13.15 -11.16 8.97
N GLU A 88 13.21 -12.46 8.66
CA GLU A 88 14.44 -13.26 8.72
C GLU A 88 15.20 -13.33 7.38
N GLN A 89 14.67 -12.74 6.30
CA GLN A 89 15.29 -12.80 4.98
C GLN A 89 16.35 -11.71 4.79
N ASP A 90 17.46 -12.07 4.14
CA ASP A 90 18.52 -11.13 3.77
C ASP A 90 17.99 -9.99 2.89
N ALA A 91 17.09 -10.27 1.95
CA ALA A 91 16.47 -9.24 1.11
C ALA A 91 15.67 -8.20 1.91
N TYR A 92 15.07 -8.59 3.05
CA TYR A 92 14.40 -7.65 3.95
C TYR A 92 15.43 -6.83 4.75
N ALA A 93 16.55 -7.43 5.14
CA ALA A 93 17.65 -6.71 5.75
C ALA A 93 18.23 -5.65 4.79
N ASP A 94 18.47 -6.02 3.52
CA ASP A 94 18.97 -5.10 2.49
C ASP A 94 18.03 -3.93 2.24
N MET A 95 16.72 -4.17 2.19
CA MET A 95 15.71 -3.11 2.14
C MET A 95 15.83 -2.14 3.34
N MET A 96 16.03 -2.66 4.55
CA MET A 96 16.22 -1.85 5.74
C MET A 96 17.53 -1.05 5.70
N TYR A 97 18.60 -1.62 5.15
CA TYR A 97 19.88 -0.94 4.98
C TYR A 97 19.82 0.15 3.92
N TYR A 98 19.04 -0.05 2.86
CA TYR A 98 18.74 1.00 1.88
C TYR A 98 18.02 2.20 2.52
N LEU A 99 17.00 1.96 3.35
CA LEU A 99 16.33 3.05 4.08
C LEU A 99 17.27 3.74 5.09
N ASN A 100 18.17 2.99 5.75
CA ASN A 100 19.21 3.59 6.59
C ASN A 100 20.20 4.43 5.77
N ASP A 101 20.58 3.99 4.58
CA ASP A 101 21.46 4.74 3.69
C ASP A 101 20.82 6.07 3.27
N LEU A 102 19.52 6.09 2.92
CA LEU A 102 18.78 7.33 2.68
C LEU A 102 18.72 8.24 3.92
N TYR A 103 18.59 7.68 5.13
CA TYR A 103 18.61 8.47 6.36
C TYR A 103 20.00 9.06 6.67
N THR A 104 21.07 8.29 6.46
CA THR A 104 22.44 8.70 6.81
C THR A 104 23.08 9.60 5.75
N THR A 105 22.61 9.53 4.50
CA THR A 105 23.03 10.41 3.41
C THR A 105 22.51 11.82 3.63
N LYS A 106 23.41 12.80 3.63
CA LYS A 106 23.11 14.20 3.91
C LYS A 106 23.47 15.11 2.76
N VAL A 107 22.55 16.02 2.45
CA VAL A 107 22.73 17.12 1.50
C VAL A 107 22.56 18.43 2.26
N ASN A 108 23.59 19.28 2.25
CA ASN A 108 23.64 20.52 3.04
C ASN A 108 23.30 20.31 4.54
N GLY A 109 23.72 19.17 5.09
CA GLY A 109 23.47 18.79 6.48
C GLY A 109 22.11 18.15 6.76
N ASN A 110 21.20 18.10 5.78
CA ASN A 110 19.87 17.52 5.92
C ASN A 110 19.84 16.07 5.39
N PRO A 111 19.29 15.11 6.14
CA PRO A 111 19.15 13.73 5.66
C PRO A 111 18.06 13.60 4.59
N LEU A 112 18.19 12.63 3.66
CA LEU A 112 17.17 12.41 2.62
C LEU A 112 15.86 11.89 3.20
N ILE A 113 15.92 11.06 4.25
CA ILE A 113 14.76 10.81 5.13
C ILE A 113 14.91 11.73 6.34
N SER A 114 14.03 12.72 6.45
CA SER A 114 14.05 13.65 7.59
C SER A 114 13.86 12.92 8.91
N THR A 115 14.61 13.31 9.96
CA THR A 115 14.42 12.82 11.34
C THR A 115 12.97 12.94 11.82
N ALA A 116 12.22 13.94 11.32
CA ALA A 116 10.81 14.12 11.65
C ALA A 116 9.94 12.91 11.28
N ASN A 117 10.30 12.12 10.24
CA ASN A 117 9.57 10.91 9.84
C ASN A 117 9.37 9.94 11.02
N PHE A 118 10.35 9.84 11.92
CA PHE A 118 10.34 8.88 13.02
C PHE A 118 9.47 9.29 14.21
N SER A 119 8.94 10.51 14.22
CA SER A 119 8.07 11.02 15.29
C SER A 119 6.72 11.56 14.78
N GLN A 120 6.50 11.61 13.47
CA GLN A 120 5.27 12.13 12.88
C GLN A 120 4.06 11.25 13.21
N THR A 121 2.95 11.90 13.54
CA THR A 121 1.62 11.30 13.56
C THR A 121 1.01 11.25 12.15
N TYR A 122 -0.14 10.59 12.00
CA TYR A 122 -0.94 10.67 10.77
C TYR A 122 -1.09 12.12 10.26
N ASP A 123 -1.48 13.07 11.11
CA ASP A 123 -1.63 14.48 10.72
C ASP A 123 -0.29 15.12 10.30
N GLY A 124 0.82 14.73 10.94
CA GLY A 124 2.15 15.19 10.57
C GLY A 124 2.56 14.72 9.17
N VAL A 125 2.35 13.44 8.85
CA VAL A 125 2.58 12.89 7.51
C VAL A 125 1.67 13.58 6.49
N GLY A 126 0.38 13.73 6.82
CA GLY A 126 -0.60 14.40 5.96
C GLY A 126 -0.23 15.84 5.66
N SER A 127 0.31 16.58 6.64
CA SER A 127 0.73 17.97 6.47
C SER A 127 1.92 18.11 5.52
N VAL A 128 2.89 17.19 5.58
CA VAL A 128 4.01 17.15 4.62
C VAL A 128 3.51 16.88 3.20
N ILE A 129 2.59 15.93 3.04
CA ILE A 129 1.99 15.61 1.74
C ILE A 129 1.23 16.82 1.19
N ALA A 130 0.33 17.40 1.99
CA ALA A 130 -0.51 18.53 1.60
C ALA A 130 0.31 19.77 1.23
N GLY A 131 1.46 19.98 1.87
CA GLY A 131 2.39 21.07 1.55
C GLY A 131 3.23 20.85 0.29
N GLY A 132 3.15 19.67 -0.34
CA GLY A 132 4.09 19.31 -1.41
C GLY A 132 5.54 19.23 -0.92
N SER A 133 5.72 18.95 0.37
CA SER A 133 7.02 19.04 1.06
C SER A 133 7.83 17.74 1.03
N ALA A 134 7.38 16.74 0.29
CA ALA A 134 8.12 15.50 0.06
C ALA A 134 8.44 15.34 -1.43
N PHE A 135 9.69 15.01 -1.79
CA PHE A 135 10.03 14.66 -3.17
C PHE A 135 9.25 13.42 -3.63
N ALA A 136 9.25 12.37 -2.80
CA ALA A 136 8.51 11.15 -2.99
C ALA A 136 7.82 10.72 -1.67
N THR A 137 6.75 9.94 -1.80
CA THR A 137 6.01 9.40 -0.65
C THR A 137 5.90 7.88 -0.80
N LEU A 138 5.97 7.18 0.32
CA LEU A 138 5.73 5.74 0.41
C LEU A 138 4.65 5.50 1.45
N VAL A 139 3.43 5.87 1.10
CA VAL A 139 2.24 5.80 1.95
C VAL A 139 1.08 5.17 1.18
N THR A 140 -0.04 4.93 1.84
CA THR A 140 -1.29 4.53 1.19
C THR A 140 -2.03 5.78 0.70
N PRO A 141 -2.17 6.04 -0.61
CA PRO A 141 -2.83 7.27 -1.08
C PRO A 141 -4.30 7.39 -0.68
N GLN A 142 -4.97 6.27 -0.42
CA GLN A 142 -6.36 6.22 0.08
C GLN A 142 -6.48 6.85 1.47
N ASP A 143 -5.52 6.56 2.35
CA ASP A 143 -5.52 7.09 3.72
C ASP A 143 -5.28 8.60 3.72
N TYR A 144 -4.51 9.11 2.76
CA TYR A 144 -4.14 10.53 2.65
C TYR A 144 -4.83 11.29 1.50
N GLN A 145 -6.00 10.81 1.04
CA GLN A 145 -6.64 11.31 -0.19
C GLN A 145 -6.84 12.83 -0.23
N MET A 146 -7.27 13.44 0.89
CA MET A 146 -7.48 14.89 0.97
C MET A 146 -6.17 15.66 0.94
N HIS A 147 -5.12 15.14 1.59
CA HIS A 147 -3.81 15.75 1.60
C HIS A 147 -3.18 15.75 0.21
N PHE A 148 -3.28 14.63 -0.53
CA PHE A 148 -2.84 14.58 -1.93
C PHE A 148 -3.65 15.52 -2.83
N ALA A 149 -4.96 15.64 -2.62
CA ALA A 149 -5.79 16.60 -3.33
C ALA A 149 -5.35 18.05 -3.05
N THR A 150 -5.10 18.39 -1.78
CA THR A 150 -4.57 19.71 -1.38
C THR A 150 -3.21 19.99 -2.03
N ALA A 151 -2.31 19.00 -2.05
CA ALA A 151 -1.01 19.14 -2.71
C ALA A 151 -1.16 19.45 -4.21
N LYS A 152 -2.01 18.67 -4.91
CA LYS A 152 -2.33 18.89 -6.33
C LYS A 152 -2.89 20.30 -6.56
N ASP A 153 -3.87 20.71 -5.77
CA ASP A 153 -4.52 22.02 -5.89
C ASP A 153 -3.53 23.17 -5.57
N GLY A 154 -2.53 22.92 -4.74
CA GLY A 154 -1.39 23.81 -4.48
C GLY A 154 -0.29 23.77 -5.55
N GLY A 155 -0.43 23.00 -6.63
CA GLY A 155 0.54 22.88 -7.73
C GLY A 155 1.55 21.75 -7.59
N TYR A 156 1.46 20.92 -6.55
CA TYR A 156 2.37 19.81 -6.25
C TYR A 156 1.70 18.46 -6.54
N LYS A 157 1.49 18.16 -7.82
CA LYS A 157 0.85 16.93 -8.25
C LYS A 157 1.82 15.73 -8.15
N TYR A 158 1.52 14.78 -7.27
CA TYR A 158 2.22 13.50 -7.19
C TYR A 158 1.82 12.55 -8.32
N ILE A 159 2.76 11.74 -8.81
CA ILE A 159 2.51 10.68 -9.79
C ILE A 159 3.04 9.35 -9.27
N SER A 160 2.52 8.24 -9.80
CA SER A 160 3.01 6.91 -9.47
C SER A 160 4.44 6.71 -9.99
N MET A 161 5.25 5.98 -9.23
CA MET A 161 6.57 5.49 -9.65
C MET A 161 6.83 4.18 -8.94
N TYR A 162 7.55 3.26 -9.60
CA TYR A 162 8.06 2.06 -8.93
C TYR A 162 9.57 2.16 -8.71
N ILE A 163 10.05 1.41 -7.73
CA ILE A 163 11.46 1.12 -7.50
C ILE A 163 11.64 -0.39 -7.46
N THR A 164 12.82 -0.89 -7.82
CA THR A 164 13.16 -2.32 -7.74
C THR A 164 14.17 -2.57 -6.63
N ASN A 165 14.40 -3.85 -6.31
CA ASN A 165 15.60 -4.24 -5.55
C ASN A 165 16.89 -4.04 -6.38
N SER A 166 18.04 -4.34 -5.78
CA SER A 166 19.36 -4.22 -6.44
C SER A 166 19.50 -5.13 -7.65
N GLU A 167 18.88 -6.31 -7.64
CA GLU A 167 18.89 -7.29 -8.74
C GLU A 167 17.99 -6.89 -9.90
N GLY A 168 17.14 -5.91 -9.65
CA GLY A 168 16.29 -5.32 -10.65
C GLY A 168 15.03 -6.10 -10.93
N ASP A 169 14.56 -6.90 -9.97
CA ASP A 169 13.32 -7.66 -10.07
C ASP A 169 12.10 -6.74 -10.21
N ALA A 170 11.10 -7.21 -10.96
CA ALA A 170 9.83 -6.50 -11.09
C ALA A 170 9.12 -6.43 -9.73
N PRO A 171 8.52 -5.28 -9.38
CA PRO A 171 7.62 -5.18 -8.23
C PRO A 171 6.54 -6.26 -8.27
N VAL A 172 6.23 -6.80 -7.10
CA VAL A 172 5.11 -7.72 -6.89
C VAL A 172 4.20 -7.05 -5.87
N LEU A 173 3.19 -6.35 -6.35
CA LEU A 173 2.30 -5.54 -5.52
C LEU A 173 1.05 -6.36 -5.17
N ALA A 174 0.66 -6.30 -3.90
CA ALA A 174 -0.61 -6.85 -3.47
C ALA A 174 -1.74 -6.08 -4.14
N ASP A 175 -2.62 -6.81 -4.83
CA ASP A 175 -3.88 -6.22 -5.22
C ASP A 175 -4.75 -5.92 -3.98
N ILE A 176 -5.79 -5.13 -4.22
CA ILE A 176 -6.77 -4.79 -3.18
C ILE A 176 -7.93 -5.78 -3.14
N ARG A 177 -7.91 -6.89 -3.90
CA ARG A 177 -8.97 -7.91 -3.75
C ARG A 177 -8.69 -8.66 -2.46
N GLY A 178 -9.74 -8.86 -1.69
CA GLY A 178 -9.68 -9.61 -0.45
C GLY A 178 -11.09 -9.99 -0.02
N TYR A 179 -11.18 -10.82 1.01
CA TYR A 179 -12.45 -11.29 1.56
C TYR A 179 -13.15 -10.28 2.47
N GLY A 180 -12.73 -9.01 2.43
CA GLY A 180 -13.16 -7.95 3.34
C GLY A 180 -12.49 -8.02 4.72
N TYR A 181 -12.35 -6.87 5.38
CA TYR A 181 -11.81 -6.76 6.75
C TYR A 181 -12.86 -6.31 7.78
N LEU A 182 -14.10 -6.11 7.32
CA LEU A 182 -15.20 -5.60 8.12
C LEU A 182 -16.13 -6.75 8.51
N MET A 183 -16.56 -6.78 9.77
CA MET A 183 -17.51 -7.76 10.29
C MET A 183 -18.74 -7.05 10.82
N ASN A 184 -19.93 -7.52 10.43
CA ASN A 184 -21.20 -7.07 10.99
C ASN A 184 -21.73 -8.15 11.93
N MET A 185 -22.00 -7.78 13.19
CA MET A 185 -22.40 -8.73 14.23
C MET A 185 -23.70 -8.31 14.89
N ILE A 186 -24.54 -9.30 15.22
CA ILE A 186 -25.74 -9.11 16.04
C ILE A 186 -25.41 -9.58 17.45
N THR A 187 -25.58 -8.69 18.43
CA THR A 187 -25.25 -9.03 19.82
C THR A 187 -26.22 -10.07 20.38
N THR A 188 -25.74 -10.91 21.31
CA THR A 188 -26.57 -11.92 22.01
C THR A 188 -27.70 -11.30 22.84
N ASN A 189 -27.60 -10.00 23.16
CA ASN A 189 -28.61 -9.27 23.92
C ASN A 189 -29.65 -8.57 23.02
N CYS A 190 -29.53 -8.66 21.69
CA CYS A 190 -30.51 -8.10 20.76
C CYS A 190 -31.89 -8.71 21.02
N LYS A 191 -32.91 -7.86 21.21
CA LYS A 191 -34.28 -8.32 21.52
C LYS A 191 -35.00 -8.88 20.30
N ARG A 192 -34.61 -8.44 19.09
CA ARG A 192 -35.22 -8.81 17.82
C ARG A 192 -34.16 -9.10 16.75
N PRO A 193 -33.30 -10.12 16.99
CA PRO A 193 -32.28 -10.49 16.00
C PRO A 193 -32.91 -10.93 14.67
N ASP A 194 -34.15 -11.43 14.71
CA ASP A 194 -34.98 -11.78 13.55
C ASP A 194 -35.35 -10.59 12.66
N LEU A 195 -35.43 -9.37 13.20
CA LEU A 195 -35.64 -8.16 12.41
C LEU A 195 -34.31 -7.57 11.91
N VAL A 196 -33.29 -7.56 12.77
CA VAL A 196 -31.96 -7.03 12.39
C VAL A 196 -31.37 -7.85 11.25
N ILE A 197 -31.51 -9.17 11.27
CA ILE A 197 -31.00 -10.01 10.18
C ILE A 197 -31.72 -9.75 8.85
N LYS A 198 -33.03 -9.43 8.87
CA LYS A 198 -33.78 -9.03 7.67
C LYS A 198 -33.31 -7.68 7.12
N LEU A 199 -32.88 -6.76 7.99
CA LEU A 199 -32.27 -5.51 7.55
C LEU A 199 -30.92 -5.77 6.90
N PHE A 200 -30.07 -6.65 7.45
CA PHE A 200 -28.80 -7.03 6.81
C PHE A 200 -29.03 -7.70 5.46
N ASP A 201 -30.00 -8.62 5.37
CA ASP A 201 -30.42 -9.27 4.12
C ASP A 201 -30.86 -8.24 3.07
N TYR A 202 -31.75 -7.31 3.44
CA TYR A 202 -32.15 -6.21 2.56
C TYR A 202 -30.97 -5.35 2.13
N LEU A 203 -30.14 -4.87 3.07
CA LEU A 203 -29.02 -3.97 2.76
C LEU A 203 -27.95 -4.65 1.89
N THR A 204 -27.82 -5.97 1.95
CA THR A 204 -26.86 -6.74 1.12
C THR A 204 -27.46 -7.23 -0.21
N SER A 205 -28.79 -7.15 -0.38
CA SER A 205 -29.46 -7.40 -1.68
C SER A 205 -29.10 -6.33 -2.73
N ASP A 206 -29.31 -6.64 -4.01
CA ASP A 206 -29.09 -5.69 -5.11
C ASP A 206 -29.87 -4.38 -4.94
N GLU A 207 -31.07 -4.43 -4.36
CA GLU A 207 -31.89 -3.25 -4.08
C GLU A 207 -31.28 -2.40 -2.96
N GLY A 208 -30.93 -3.02 -1.84
CA GLY A 208 -30.26 -2.34 -0.73
C GLY A 208 -28.92 -1.75 -1.16
N GLN A 209 -28.12 -2.49 -1.92
CA GLN A 209 -26.85 -2.02 -2.46
C GLN A 209 -27.04 -0.83 -3.41
N ARG A 210 -28.07 -0.82 -4.27
CA ARG A 210 -28.38 0.37 -5.08
C ARG A 210 -28.72 1.56 -4.22
N LEU A 211 -29.57 1.37 -3.22
CA LEU A 211 -29.99 2.45 -2.33
C LEU A 211 -28.80 3.04 -1.58
N VAL A 212 -27.97 2.22 -0.93
CA VAL A 212 -26.86 2.72 -0.11
C VAL A 212 -25.71 3.27 -0.95
N ALA A 213 -25.51 2.77 -2.17
CA ALA A 213 -24.37 3.17 -3.00
C ALA A 213 -24.69 4.33 -3.96
N PHE A 214 -25.92 4.38 -4.49
CA PHE A 214 -26.32 5.33 -5.53
C PHE A 214 -27.49 6.22 -5.12
N GLY A 215 -28.26 5.86 -4.08
CA GLY A 215 -29.39 6.65 -3.58
C GLY A 215 -30.72 6.25 -4.21
N VAL A 216 -31.67 7.17 -4.25
CA VAL A 216 -33.03 6.93 -4.75
C VAL A 216 -33.09 7.14 -6.27
N GLU A 217 -33.67 6.18 -6.99
CA GLU A 217 -33.93 6.28 -8.44
C GLU A 217 -34.78 7.53 -8.76
N GLY A 218 -34.41 8.26 -9.81
CA GLY A 218 -34.99 9.55 -10.20
C GLY A 218 -34.45 10.76 -9.41
N SER A 219 -33.85 10.55 -8.22
CA SER A 219 -33.24 11.62 -7.43
C SER A 219 -31.77 11.80 -7.78
N SER A 220 -30.97 10.75 -7.57
CA SER A 220 -29.51 10.78 -7.80
C SER A 220 -29.08 10.00 -9.03
N TRP A 221 -29.87 9.03 -9.47
CA TRP A 221 -29.56 8.20 -10.62
C TRP A 221 -30.83 7.68 -11.31
N GLN A 222 -30.68 7.16 -12.53
CA GLN A 222 -31.68 6.40 -13.28
C GLN A 222 -30.99 5.27 -14.05
N TRP A 223 -31.75 4.28 -14.52
CA TRP A 223 -31.20 3.24 -15.39
C TRP A 223 -30.67 3.84 -16.69
N ALA A 224 -29.47 3.44 -17.09
CA ALA A 224 -28.88 3.87 -18.35
C ALA A 224 -29.28 2.97 -19.53
N ASP A 225 -29.83 1.79 -19.24
CA ASP A 225 -30.30 0.81 -20.21
C ASP A 225 -31.54 0.05 -19.68
N ASP A 226 -32.36 -0.45 -20.60
CA ASP A 226 -33.57 -1.22 -20.27
C ASP A 226 -33.27 -2.57 -19.59
N ALA A 227 -32.07 -3.11 -19.84
CA ALA A 227 -31.60 -4.37 -19.26
C ALA A 227 -31.15 -4.22 -17.79
N LYS A 228 -31.12 -3.00 -17.28
CA LYS A 228 -30.72 -2.63 -15.92
C LYS A 228 -29.31 -3.09 -15.56
N THR A 229 -28.37 -2.93 -16.50
CA THR A 229 -26.97 -3.36 -16.30
C THR A 229 -26.06 -2.25 -15.76
N THR A 230 -26.45 -0.99 -15.92
CA THR A 230 -25.71 0.17 -15.40
C THR A 230 -26.62 1.37 -15.12
N ILE A 231 -26.12 2.31 -14.32
CA ILE A 231 -26.82 3.54 -13.93
C ILE A 231 -26.24 4.76 -14.64
N ALA A 232 -27.08 5.78 -14.83
CA ALA A 232 -26.68 7.13 -15.16
C ALA A 232 -27.04 8.06 -13.98
N TYR A 233 -26.11 8.88 -13.54
CA TYR A 233 -26.41 9.92 -12.54
C TYR A 233 -27.34 10.99 -13.13
N THR A 234 -28.23 11.54 -12.33
CA THR A 234 -29.11 12.64 -12.75
C THR A 234 -28.32 13.95 -12.88
N ASP A 235 -28.76 14.85 -13.75
CA ASP A 235 -28.13 16.17 -13.92
C ASP A 235 -28.08 16.96 -12.61
N THR A 236 -29.16 16.89 -11.80
CA THR A 236 -29.22 17.54 -10.48
C THR A 236 -28.11 17.02 -9.55
N PHE A 237 -27.87 15.71 -9.53
CA PHE A 237 -26.79 15.14 -8.72
C PHE A 237 -25.42 15.52 -9.27
N LEU A 238 -25.23 15.48 -10.59
CA LEU A 238 -23.96 15.85 -11.23
C LEU A 238 -23.61 17.33 -10.97
N GLN A 239 -24.59 18.23 -11.06
CA GLN A 239 -24.43 19.64 -10.73
C GLN A 239 -24.04 19.84 -9.26
N ALA A 240 -24.75 19.18 -8.34
CA ALA A 240 -24.43 19.25 -6.91
C ALA A 240 -23.04 18.66 -6.58
N LYS A 241 -22.63 17.57 -7.25
CA LYS A 241 -21.31 16.95 -7.06
C LYS A 241 -20.17 17.77 -7.68
N GLY A 242 -20.42 18.47 -8.78
CA GLY A 242 -19.43 19.31 -9.46
C GLY A 242 -19.19 20.67 -8.80
N ASP A 243 -20.17 21.17 -8.04
CA ASP A 243 -20.07 22.44 -7.31
C ASP A 243 -19.30 22.27 -5.99
N LYS A 244 -18.08 22.82 -5.92
CA LYS A 244 -17.23 22.77 -4.72
C LYS A 244 -17.83 23.46 -3.49
N SER A 245 -18.86 24.29 -3.65
CA SER A 245 -19.58 24.94 -2.55
C SER A 245 -20.72 24.09 -1.98
N GLN A 246 -21.10 23.01 -2.67
CA GLN A 246 -22.17 22.11 -2.27
C GLN A 246 -21.63 20.80 -1.70
N SER A 247 -22.43 20.18 -0.84
CA SER A 247 -22.15 18.85 -0.29
C SER A 247 -23.18 17.85 -0.79
N THR A 248 -22.70 16.69 -1.24
CA THR A 248 -23.54 15.55 -1.61
C THR A 248 -23.83 14.62 -0.43
N ALA A 249 -23.38 14.96 0.78
CA ALA A 249 -23.57 14.13 1.97
C ALA A 249 -25.05 13.89 2.32
N SER A 250 -25.94 14.83 1.96
CA SER A 250 -27.39 14.69 2.17
C SER A 250 -28.02 13.51 1.40
N TYR A 251 -27.37 13.03 0.34
CA TYR A 251 -27.80 11.84 -0.39
C TYR A 251 -27.49 10.54 0.37
N GLY A 252 -26.65 10.58 1.41
CA GLY A 252 -26.31 9.41 2.25
C GLY A 252 -25.52 8.32 1.53
N LEU A 253 -24.97 8.60 0.35
CA LEU A 253 -24.29 7.60 -0.49
C LEU A 253 -23.04 7.06 0.20
N LEU A 254 -22.85 5.75 0.10
CA LEU A 254 -21.72 4.99 0.64
C LEU A 254 -21.51 5.15 2.17
N THR A 255 -22.53 5.61 2.91
CA THR A 255 -22.43 5.80 4.37
C THR A 255 -22.58 4.51 5.17
N MET A 256 -23.18 3.47 4.58
CA MET A 256 -23.32 2.14 5.18
C MET A 256 -22.08 1.27 4.93
N ASP A 257 -20.87 1.86 5.05
CA ASP A 257 -19.58 1.28 4.60
C ASP A 257 -19.35 -0.18 5.03
N LEU A 258 -19.77 -0.53 6.26
CA LEU A 258 -19.65 -1.90 6.78
C LEU A 258 -20.45 -2.96 5.99
N LEU A 259 -21.50 -2.56 5.28
CA LEU A 259 -22.39 -3.43 4.51
C LEU A 259 -22.29 -3.21 3.00
N ILE A 260 -21.35 -2.38 2.53
CA ILE A 260 -21.19 -2.11 1.09
C ILE A 260 -20.50 -3.28 0.41
N ASN A 261 -21.11 -3.76 -0.67
CA ASN A 261 -20.48 -4.62 -1.64
C ASN A 261 -19.87 -3.76 -2.75
N TYR A 262 -18.57 -3.47 -2.62
CA TYR A 262 -17.83 -2.68 -3.61
C TYR A 262 -17.81 -3.32 -5.00
N GLN A 263 -17.91 -4.66 -5.11
CA GLN A 263 -18.03 -5.33 -6.40
C GLN A 263 -19.35 -4.94 -7.10
N TYR A 264 -20.46 -4.94 -6.35
CA TYR A 264 -21.74 -4.48 -6.88
C TYR A 264 -21.66 -3.01 -7.32
N TYR A 265 -21.16 -2.14 -6.45
CA TYR A 265 -20.95 -0.73 -6.79
C TYR A 265 -20.12 -0.56 -8.07
N ASP A 266 -18.98 -1.25 -8.17
CA ASP A 266 -18.09 -1.18 -9.33
C ASP A 266 -18.73 -1.72 -10.60
N THR A 267 -19.58 -2.75 -10.52
CA THR A 267 -20.34 -3.26 -11.68
C THR A 267 -21.37 -2.26 -12.19
N MET A 268 -22.06 -1.56 -11.29
CA MET A 268 -23.23 -0.73 -11.60
C MET A 268 -22.90 0.71 -11.97
N GLN A 269 -21.86 1.30 -11.33
CA GLN A 269 -21.48 2.69 -11.57
C GLN A 269 -21.12 2.94 -13.04
N PRO A 270 -21.26 4.18 -13.55
CA PRO A 270 -20.82 4.51 -14.90
C PRO A 270 -19.37 4.09 -15.14
N LYS A 271 -19.12 3.35 -16.22
CA LYS A 271 -17.76 2.95 -16.62
C LYS A 271 -16.93 4.12 -17.13
N THR A 272 -17.59 5.22 -17.48
CA THR A 272 -16.97 6.49 -17.86
C THR A 272 -16.45 7.25 -16.62
N ASN A 273 -15.88 8.42 -16.85
CA ASN A 273 -15.54 9.36 -15.79
C ASN A 273 -16.71 10.24 -15.36
N ASN A 274 -17.91 10.02 -15.93
CA ASN A 274 -19.11 10.75 -15.56
C ASN A 274 -19.46 10.52 -14.08
N GLY A 275 -19.68 11.60 -13.34
CA GLY A 275 -19.93 11.55 -11.90
C GLY A 275 -18.68 11.34 -11.04
N LYS A 276 -17.46 11.34 -11.60
CA LYS A 276 -16.21 11.42 -10.82
C LYS A 276 -15.71 12.86 -10.80
N THR A 277 -15.09 13.26 -9.70
CA THR A 277 -14.36 14.52 -9.51
C THR A 277 -12.88 14.37 -9.89
N GLU A 278 -12.21 15.50 -10.15
CA GLU A 278 -10.78 15.51 -10.49
C GLU A 278 -9.94 14.86 -9.41
N ASN A 279 -10.34 15.01 -8.15
CA ASN A 279 -9.66 14.40 -7.02
C ASN A 279 -9.87 12.88 -6.97
N GLU A 280 -11.05 12.37 -7.32
CA GLU A 280 -11.31 10.93 -7.41
C GLU A 280 -10.53 10.26 -8.55
N ILE A 281 -10.43 10.94 -9.70
CA ILE A 281 -9.62 10.48 -10.84
C ILE A 281 -8.13 10.52 -10.49
N PHE A 282 -7.67 11.65 -9.95
CA PHE A 282 -6.28 11.80 -9.50
C PHE A 282 -5.87 10.70 -8.50
N ARG A 283 -6.70 10.42 -7.50
CA ARG A 283 -6.47 9.34 -6.53
C ARG A 283 -6.36 7.97 -7.20
N THR A 284 -7.15 7.74 -8.24
CA THR A 284 -7.10 6.49 -9.02
C THR A 284 -5.80 6.41 -9.82
N ASP A 285 -5.44 7.50 -10.49
CA ASP A 285 -4.25 7.61 -11.33
C ASP A 285 -2.95 7.48 -10.54
N MET A 286 -2.90 7.89 -9.27
CA MET A 286 -1.72 7.63 -8.42
C MET A 286 -1.38 6.14 -8.24
N LYS A 287 -2.25 5.21 -8.65
CA LYS A 287 -2.03 3.75 -8.52
C LYS A 287 -2.18 3.00 -9.84
N ARG A 288 -3.09 3.45 -10.70
CA ARG A 288 -3.55 2.72 -11.88
C ARG A 288 -2.42 2.33 -12.86
N PRO A 289 -1.42 3.18 -13.15
CA PRO A 289 -0.29 2.78 -14.00
C PRO A 289 0.53 1.63 -13.45
N LEU A 290 0.55 1.42 -12.13
CA LEU A 290 1.28 0.33 -11.49
C LEU A 290 0.46 -0.96 -11.39
N SER A 291 -0.79 -0.99 -11.89
CA SER A 291 -1.63 -2.18 -11.85
C SER A 291 -1.09 -3.37 -12.65
N ILE A 292 -0.18 -3.13 -13.60
CA ILE A 292 0.56 -4.19 -14.30
C ILE A 292 1.46 -5.01 -13.37
N TYR A 293 1.77 -4.49 -12.18
CA TYR A 293 2.54 -5.15 -11.12
C TYR A 293 1.65 -5.70 -10.00
N ALA A 294 0.32 -5.65 -10.14
CA ALA A 294 -0.62 -6.09 -9.10
C ALA A 294 -0.98 -7.58 -9.27
N TYR A 295 -0.86 -8.36 -8.21
CA TYR A 295 -1.06 -9.81 -8.21
C TYR A 295 -1.92 -10.29 -7.03
N ASP A 296 -2.39 -11.54 -7.13
CA ASP A 296 -3.20 -12.20 -6.09
C ASP A 296 -2.39 -12.42 -4.80
N TYR A 297 -2.85 -11.80 -3.71
CA TYR A 297 -2.27 -11.98 -2.38
C TYR A 297 -3.18 -12.78 -1.43
N ASN A 298 -4.25 -13.41 -1.91
CA ASN A 298 -5.17 -14.16 -1.04
C ASN A 298 -4.48 -15.26 -0.23
N ALA A 299 -3.38 -15.84 -0.74
CA ALA A 299 -2.59 -16.82 0.00
C ALA A 299 -1.98 -16.24 1.29
N THR A 300 -1.67 -14.93 1.33
CA THR A 300 -1.10 -14.26 2.51
C THR A 300 -2.17 -13.89 3.55
N HIS A 301 -3.46 -13.94 3.19
CA HIS A 301 -4.60 -13.71 4.10
C HIS A 301 -4.99 -14.97 4.89
N PHE A 302 -4.03 -15.84 5.19
CA PHE A 302 -4.29 -17.05 5.97
C PHE A 302 -4.70 -16.71 7.40
N VAL A 303 -5.60 -17.52 7.95
CA VAL A 303 -6.08 -17.39 9.34
C VAL A 303 -5.62 -18.59 10.14
N VAL A 304 -4.89 -18.35 11.22
CA VAL A 304 -4.52 -19.40 12.18
C VAL A 304 -5.75 -19.81 12.98
N ASP A 305 -5.98 -21.12 13.07
CA ASP A 305 -7.17 -21.70 13.70
C ASP A 305 -7.24 -21.33 15.19
N ALA A 306 -8.25 -20.53 15.56
CA ALA A 306 -8.46 -20.07 16.93
C ALA A 306 -8.91 -21.18 17.90
N THR A 307 -9.33 -22.33 17.38
CA THR A 307 -9.71 -23.50 18.18
C THR A 307 -8.54 -24.41 18.52
N ASP A 308 -7.37 -24.19 17.91
CA ASP A 308 -6.14 -24.92 18.22
C ASP A 308 -5.68 -24.59 19.65
N GLY A 309 -5.38 -25.61 20.47
CA GLY A 309 -4.92 -25.42 21.85
C GLY A 309 -3.66 -24.57 21.99
N ARG A 310 -2.86 -24.42 20.91
CA ARG A 310 -1.67 -23.57 20.86
C ARG A 310 -1.99 -22.10 20.59
N PHE A 311 -3.20 -21.77 20.13
CA PHE A 311 -3.55 -20.45 19.57
C PHE A 311 -3.27 -19.29 20.52
N GLN A 312 -3.64 -19.39 21.80
CA GLN A 312 -3.42 -18.30 22.76
C GLN A 312 -1.93 -18.01 23.00
N THR A 313 -1.12 -19.07 23.01
CA THR A 313 0.34 -18.95 23.12
C THR A 313 0.92 -18.32 21.86
N TYR A 314 0.47 -18.79 20.69
CA TYR A 314 0.82 -18.22 19.39
C TYR A 314 0.49 -16.73 19.29
N ASN A 315 -0.74 -16.34 19.61
CA ASN A 315 -1.21 -14.97 19.45
C ASN A 315 -0.44 -14.01 20.37
N THR A 316 -0.17 -14.44 21.60
CA THR A 316 0.68 -13.70 22.54
C THR A 316 2.11 -13.57 22.03
N ALA A 317 2.68 -14.65 21.51
CA ALA A 317 4.03 -14.67 20.92
C ALA A 317 4.14 -13.75 19.70
N LEU A 318 3.20 -13.86 18.74
CA LEU A 318 3.15 -13.02 17.55
C LEU A 318 3.05 -11.54 17.91
N THR A 319 2.13 -11.19 18.81
CA THR A 319 1.95 -9.80 19.28
C THR A 319 3.24 -9.25 19.88
N LYS A 320 3.94 -10.05 20.70
CA LYS A 320 5.21 -9.67 21.33
C LYS A 320 6.34 -9.51 20.32
N ILE A 321 6.44 -10.41 19.33
CA ILE A 321 7.43 -10.36 18.25
C ILE A 321 7.20 -9.09 17.41
N ASN A 322 5.97 -8.85 16.95
CA ASN A 322 5.64 -7.68 16.14
C ASN A 322 5.89 -6.37 16.89
N ALA A 323 5.51 -6.30 18.17
CA ALA A 323 5.79 -5.13 18.99
C ALA A 323 7.30 -4.87 19.15
N THR A 324 8.09 -5.93 19.31
CA THR A 324 9.55 -5.81 19.43
C THR A 324 10.17 -5.35 18.13
N ILE A 325 9.80 -5.96 17.00
CA ILE A 325 10.24 -5.53 15.67
C ILE A 325 9.86 -4.07 15.44
N GLY A 326 8.61 -3.69 15.71
CA GLY A 326 8.12 -2.32 15.58
C GLY A 326 8.95 -1.30 16.37
N GLN A 327 9.37 -1.64 17.60
CA GLN A 327 10.23 -0.78 18.42
C GLN A 327 11.70 -0.73 17.96
N GLN A 328 12.20 -1.75 17.29
CA GLN A 328 13.58 -1.78 16.80
C GLN A 328 13.74 -1.14 15.42
N ILE A 329 12.70 -1.20 14.57
CA ILE A 329 12.72 -0.60 13.22
C ILE A 329 13.24 0.85 13.22
N PRO A 330 12.71 1.80 14.02
CA PRO A 330 13.22 3.18 14.01
C PRO A 330 14.68 3.28 14.42
N LYS A 331 15.18 2.39 15.28
CA LYS A 331 16.58 2.38 15.74
C LYS A 331 17.51 1.88 14.65
N ILE A 332 17.09 0.84 13.92
CA ILE A 332 17.83 0.28 12.78
C ILE A 332 17.93 1.33 11.68
N LEU A 333 16.81 1.98 11.33
CA LEU A 333 16.78 3.00 10.28
C LEU A 333 17.58 4.25 10.65
N GLN A 334 17.58 4.65 11.93
CA GLN A 334 18.35 5.80 12.43
C GLN A 334 19.79 5.47 12.83
N ALA A 335 20.26 4.24 12.59
CA ALA A 335 21.63 3.85 12.90
C ALA A 335 22.64 4.76 12.18
N ALA A 336 23.80 4.99 12.81
CA ALA A 336 24.77 5.97 12.32
C ALA A 336 25.38 5.61 10.95
N ASN A 337 25.34 4.33 10.57
CA ASN A 337 25.83 3.79 9.30
C ASN A 337 25.31 2.35 9.12
N LYS A 338 25.55 1.78 7.93
CA LYS A 338 25.17 0.40 7.58
C LYS A 338 25.66 -0.64 8.58
N ALA A 339 26.91 -0.57 9.05
CA ALA A 339 27.46 -1.57 9.98
C ALA A 339 26.72 -1.58 11.34
N GLU A 340 26.34 -0.40 11.84
CA GLU A 340 25.52 -0.30 13.05
C GLU A 340 24.08 -0.75 12.79
N ALA A 341 23.51 -0.45 11.62
CA ALA A 341 22.19 -0.93 11.22
C ALA A 341 22.16 -2.48 11.17
N GLU A 342 23.19 -3.09 10.57
CA GLU A 342 23.38 -4.54 10.52
C GLU A 342 23.47 -5.15 11.93
N ARG A 343 24.26 -4.52 12.82
CA ARG A 343 24.40 -4.96 14.20
C ARG A 343 23.06 -4.93 14.93
N LEU A 344 22.30 -3.85 14.81
CA LEU A 344 20.98 -3.70 15.43
C LEU A 344 19.95 -4.66 14.86
N TYR A 345 19.99 -4.91 13.54
CA TYR A 345 19.11 -5.88 12.89
C TYR A 345 19.39 -7.31 13.38
N LYS A 346 20.67 -7.74 13.38
CA LYS A 346 21.10 -9.05 13.92
C LYS A 346 20.73 -9.19 15.39
N GLN A 347 20.96 -8.15 16.20
CA GLN A 347 20.53 -8.13 17.60
C GLN A 347 19.00 -8.28 17.74
N THR A 348 18.23 -7.70 16.82
CA THR A 348 16.77 -7.85 16.82
C THR A 348 16.36 -9.29 16.53
N LEU A 349 16.97 -9.94 15.53
CA LEU A 349 16.78 -11.37 15.24
C LEU A 349 17.12 -12.25 16.44
N GLU A 350 18.26 -12.00 17.09
CA GLU A 350 18.65 -12.70 18.30
C GLU A 350 17.64 -12.52 19.44
N ILE A 351 17.09 -11.31 19.61
CA ILE A 351 16.07 -11.04 20.64
C ILE A 351 14.82 -11.87 20.38
N ILE A 352 14.27 -11.82 19.17
CA ILE A 352 13.03 -12.54 18.82
C ILE A 352 13.24 -14.06 18.71
N GLY A 353 14.48 -14.52 18.51
CA GLY A 353 14.85 -15.93 18.52
C GLY A 353 14.95 -16.55 19.91
N LYS A 354 14.97 -15.75 20.99
CA LYS A 354 15.01 -16.30 22.36
C LYS A 354 13.75 -17.11 22.65
N SER A 355 13.89 -18.19 23.42
CA SER A 355 12.79 -19.10 23.78
C SER A 355 11.56 -18.39 24.38
N ALA A 356 11.77 -17.26 25.07
CA ALA A 356 10.70 -16.41 25.63
C ALA A 356 9.81 -15.70 24.58
N TYR A 357 10.17 -15.73 23.30
CA TYR A 357 9.40 -15.18 22.18
C TYR A 357 8.66 -16.26 21.39
N LYS A 358 9.08 -17.53 21.47
CA LYS A 358 8.42 -18.66 20.80
C LYS A 358 8.25 -18.45 19.28
N LEU A 359 9.26 -17.87 18.63
CA LEU A 359 9.25 -17.62 17.18
C LEU A 359 9.00 -18.91 16.36
N ASP A 360 9.57 -20.04 16.78
CA ASP A 360 9.35 -21.33 16.10
C ASP A 360 7.88 -21.76 16.10
N LEU A 361 7.14 -21.51 17.19
CA LEU A 361 5.70 -21.77 17.25
C LEU A 361 4.95 -20.87 16.27
N VAL A 362 5.31 -19.59 16.22
CA VAL A 362 4.70 -18.62 15.28
C VAL A 362 4.92 -19.05 13.84
N LYS A 363 6.16 -19.36 13.47
CA LYS A 363 6.50 -19.83 12.12
C LYS A 363 5.78 -21.13 11.77
N THR A 364 5.68 -22.07 12.72
CA THR A 364 4.98 -23.34 12.53
C THR A 364 3.49 -23.13 12.26
N MET A 365 2.80 -22.39 13.12
CA MET A 365 1.36 -22.17 12.97
C MET A 365 1.02 -21.31 11.76
N ASN A 366 1.86 -20.33 11.41
CA ASN A 366 1.73 -19.59 10.15
C ASN A 366 1.89 -20.52 8.94
N SER A 367 2.91 -21.39 8.94
CA SER A 367 3.16 -22.32 7.83
C SER A 367 2.02 -23.33 7.66
N GLU A 368 1.48 -23.86 8.75
CA GLU A 368 0.31 -24.76 8.73
C GLU A 368 -0.93 -24.05 8.19
N ALA A 369 -1.22 -22.83 8.64
CA ALA A 369 -2.36 -22.04 8.17
C ALA A 369 -2.21 -21.65 6.70
N TYR A 370 -1.01 -21.22 6.29
CA TYR A 370 -0.67 -20.90 4.91
C TYR A 370 -0.86 -22.10 3.99
N ALA A 371 -0.36 -23.29 4.37
CA ALA A 371 -0.55 -24.52 3.60
C ALA A 371 -2.04 -24.87 3.42
N LYS A 372 -2.86 -24.75 4.49
CA LYS A 372 -4.32 -24.93 4.41
C LYS A 372 -4.97 -23.92 3.46
N THR A 373 -4.57 -22.65 3.51
CA THR A 373 -5.09 -21.62 2.60
C THR A 373 -4.75 -21.92 1.16
N LYS A 374 -3.50 -22.31 0.86
CA LYS A 374 -3.09 -22.70 -0.50
C LYS A 374 -3.86 -23.91 -1.02
N GLN A 375 -4.12 -24.91 -0.17
CA GLN A 375 -4.97 -26.04 -0.52
C GLN A 375 -6.40 -25.58 -0.90
N LYS A 376 -6.98 -24.64 -0.16
CA LYS A 376 -8.31 -24.07 -0.48
C LYS A 376 -8.31 -23.29 -1.79
N LEU A 377 -7.23 -22.57 -2.08
CA LEU A 377 -7.06 -21.80 -3.32
C LEU A 377 -6.70 -22.69 -4.51
N GLY A 378 -6.32 -23.95 -4.29
CA GLY A 378 -5.91 -24.87 -5.35
C GLY A 378 -4.56 -24.54 -5.97
N VAL A 379 -3.64 -23.91 -5.23
CA VAL A 379 -2.32 -23.48 -5.71
C VAL A 379 -1.18 -24.18 -4.97
N SER A 380 -0.13 -24.57 -5.69
CA SER A 380 1.11 -25.12 -5.12
C SER A 380 2.12 -24.03 -4.75
N VAL A 381 2.22 -23.00 -5.59
CA VAL A 381 3.04 -21.79 -5.43
C VAL A 381 2.13 -20.59 -5.64
N ALA A 382 2.13 -19.66 -4.70
CA ALA A 382 1.34 -18.44 -4.73
C ALA A 382 2.19 -17.20 -5.06
N TRP A 383 3.52 -17.23 -4.87
CA TRP A 383 4.40 -16.13 -5.27
C TRP A 383 4.39 -15.96 -6.79
N PRO A 384 3.93 -14.82 -7.34
CA PRO A 384 3.69 -14.66 -8.77
C PRO A 384 4.91 -14.95 -9.64
N ALA A 385 6.09 -14.50 -9.24
CA ALA A 385 7.32 -14.68 -10.03
C ALA A 385 7.77 -16.14 -10.18
N TRP A 386 7.20 -17.06 -9.38
CA TRP A 386 7.50 -18.49 -9.43
C TRP A 386 6.34 -19.33 -9.94
N GLN A 387 5.24 -18.71 -10.37
CA GLN A 387 4.12 -19.40 -10.99
C GLN A 387 4.45 -19.76 -12.44
N GLU A 388 3.90 -20.87 -12.92
CA GLU A 388 4.01 -21.29 -14.31
C GLU A 388 3.41 -20.22 -15.24
N GLY A 389 4.15 -19.84 -16.29
CA GLY A 389 3.71 -18.83 -17.24
C GLY A 389 3.93 -17.37 -16.81
N TYR A 390 4.60 -17.13 -15.67
CA TYR A 390 5.00 -15.77 -15.29
C TYR A 390 5.87 -15.12 -16.36
N VAL A 391 5.48 -13.91 -16.76
CA VAL A 391 6.27 -13.03 -17.62
C VAL A 391 6.46 -11.72 -16.86
N SER A 392 7.71 -11.36 -16.63
CA SER A 392 8.03 -10.10 -15.96
C SER A 392 7.44 -8.91 -16.73
N PRO A 393 6.58 -8.08 -16.11
CA PRO A 393 6.02 -6.90 -16.75
C PRO A 393 6.98 -5.69 -16.72
N LEU A 394 8.20 -5.86 -16.21
CA LEU A 394 9.14 -4.78 -15.99
C LEU A 394 9.55 -4.09 -17.29
N ASP A 395 9.21 -2.80 -17.40
CA ASP A 395 9.65 -1.92 -18.48
C ASP A 395 10.31 -0.68 -17.87
N ARG A 396 11.65 -0.72 -17.79
CA ARG A 396 12.46 0.37 -17.23
C ARG A 396 12.39 1.66 -18.05
N THR A 397 11.90 1.63 -19.28
CA THR A 397 11.68 2.87 -20.05
C THR A 397 10.45 3.65 -19.57
N LYS A 398 9.63 3.06 -18.69
CA LYS A 398 8.40 3.62 -18.14
C LYS A 398 8.42 3.64 -16.61
N PRO A 399 9.25 4.50 -15.97
CA PRO A 399 9.42 4.53 -14.50
C PRO A 399 8.12 4.76 -13.73
N ASN A 400 7.12 5.37 -14.37
CA ASN A 400 5.80 5.65 -13.79
C ASN A 400 4.76 4.54 -13.99
N GLY A 401 5.14 3.41 -14.60
CA GLY A 401 4.23 2.34 -15.02
C GLY A 401 3.55 2.61 -16.36
N ASP A 402 2.43 1.94 -16.61
CA ASP A 402 1.65 2.12 -17.83
C ASP A 402 0.73 3.35 -17.73
N THR A 403 1.25 4.51 -18.12
CA THR A 403 0.51 5.78 -18.11
C THR A 403 -0.64 5.82 -19.11
N SER A 404 -0.73 4.87 -20.06
CA SER A 404 -1.91 4.74 -20.93
C SER A 404 -3.17 4.34 -20.15
N LEU A 405 -2.99 3.82 -18.92
CA LEU A 405 -4.09 3.48 -18.02
C LEU A 405 -4.64 4.69 -17.26
N TYR A 406 -4.02 5.87 -17.34
CA TYR A 406 -4.55 7.09 -16.72
C TYR A 406 -5.96 7.41 -17.22
N ARG A 407 -6.79 7.95 -16.34
CA ARG A 407 -8.13 8.41 -16.66
C ARG A 407 -8.09 9.93 -16.88
N GLY A 408 -8.46 10.39 -18.07
CA GLY A 408 -8.61 11.81 -18.39
C GLY A 408 -10.07 12.29 -18.28
N TYR A 409 -10.29 13.59 -18.16
CA TYR A 409 -11.62 14.18 -18.41
C TYR A 409 -11.92 14.30 -19.89
#